data_AF-A0AA91JPV2-F1
#
_entry.id   AF-A0AA91JPV2-F1
#
_cell.length_a   1.000
_cell.length_b   1.000
_cell.length_c   1.000
_cell.angle_alpha   90.00
_cell.angle_beta   90.00
_cell.angle_gamma   90.00
#
_symmetry.space_group_name_H-M   'P 1'
#
loop_
_entity.id
_entity.type
_entity.pdbx_description
1 polymer ?
#
loop_
_entity_poly.entity_id
_entity_poly.type
_entity_poly.pdbx_seq_one_letter_code
_entity_poly.pdbx_strand_id
1 'polypeptide(L)' 'MMNVEDIVKKVKELVGEGNIEKATQYIEDHKDELGDQYDKVKDLISKADIGGMLDKVKNFFK' A
#
# COMPACT_ATOMS: atom_id res chain seq x y z
N MET A 1 16.24 3.90 12.85
CA MET A 1 15.10 4.82 12.68
C MET A 1 14.56 4.54 11.30
N MET A 2 13.41 3.88 11.19
CA MET A 2 12.69 3.87 9.91
C MET A 2 12.07 5.25 9.77
N ASN A 3 12.25 5.87 8.61
CA ASN A 3 11.59 7.12 8.30
C ASN A 3 10.30 6.84 7.54
N VAL A 4 9.34 7.75 7.66
CA VAL A 4 8.08 7.76 6.89
C VAL A 4 8.33 7.50 5.41
N GLU A 5 9.42 8.03 4.84
CA GLU A 5 9.79 7.81 3.44
C GLU A 5 10.01 6.33 3.10
N ASP A 6 10.70 5.56 3.95
CA ASP A 6 10.91 4.12 3.73
C ASP A 6 9.58 3.37 3.76
N ILE A 7 8.71 3.76 4.69
CA ILE A 7 7.40 3.13 4.83
C ILE A 7 6.58 3.36 3.57
N VAL A 8 6.47 4.61 3.11
CA VAL A 8 5.76 4.99 1.89
C VAL A 8 6.33 4.30 0.65
N LYS A 9 7.66 4.15 0.58
CA LYS A 9 8.35 3.51 -0.54
C LYS A 9 7.99 2.03 -0.63
N LYS A 10 8.04 1.30 0.49
CA LYS A 10 7.64 -0.10 0.61
C LYS A 10 6.19 -0.31 0.18
N VAL A 11 5.31 0.59 0.61
CA VAL A 11 3.90 0.57 0.27
C VAL A 11 3.69 0.74 -1.23
N LYS A 12 4.36 1.71 -1.85
CA LYS A 12 4.29 1.91 -3.30
C LYS A 12 4.79 0.69 -4.07
N GLU A 13 5.85 0.02 -3.61
CA GLU A 13 6.31 -1.23 -4.20
C GLU A 13 5.25 -2.33 -4.09
N LEU A 14 4.73 -2.57 -2.88
CA LEU A 14 3.70 -3.58 -2.64
C LEU A 14 2.45 -3.29 -3.49
N VAL A 15 2.02 -2.04 -3.59
CA VAL A 15 0.91 -1.63 -4.45
C VAL A 15 1.23 -1.88 -5.93
N GLY A 16 2.44 -1.53 -6.37
CA GLY A 16 2.92 -1.76 -7.75
C GLY A 16 2.95 -3.25 -8.13
N GLU A 17 3.29 -4.11 -7.18
CA GLU A 17 3.30 -5.57 -7.34
C GLU A 17 1.89 -6.20 -7.29
N GLY A 18 0.84 -5.43 -6.99
CA GLY A 18 -0.50 -5.97 -6.76
C GLY A 18 -0.65 -6.66 -5.40
N ASN A 19 0.21 -6.34 -4.43
CA ASN A 19 0.11 -6.75 -3.04
C ASN A 19 -0.57 -5.66 -2.19
N ILE A 20 -1.78 -5.24 -2.56
CA ILE A 20 -2.53 -4.21 -1.82
C ILE A 20 -2.79 -4.62 -0.36
N GLU A 21 -3.11 -5.90 -0.11
CA GLU A 21 -3.31 -6.43 1.24
C GLU A 21 -2.08 -6.21 2.13
N LYS A 22 -0.89 -6.55 1.64
CA LYS A 22 0.36 -6.33 2.37
C LYS A 22 0.66 -4.85 2.53
N ALA A 23 0.40 -4.03 1.49
CA ALA A 23 0.59 -2.59 1.55
C ALA A 23 -0.27 -1.96 2.66
N THR A 24 -1.51 -2.41 2.77
CA THR A 24 -2.48 -1.95 3.78
C THR A 24 -2.06 -2.36 5.18
N GLN A 25 -1.73 -3.65 5.38
CA GLN A 25 -1.22 -4.11 6.68
C GLN A 25 0.05 -3.37 7.08
N TYR A 26 0.95 -3.11 6.14
CA TYR A 26 2.21 -2.45 6.41
C TYR A 26 2.02 -1.00 6.87
N ILE A 27 1.12 -0.22 6.25
CA ILE A 27 0.81 1.12 6.78
C ILE A 27 0.07 1.07 8.12
N GLU A 28 -0.73 0.04 8.39
CA GLU A 28 -1.45 -0.11 9.65
C GLU A 28 -0.49 -0.40 10.81
N ASP A 29 0.49 -1.27 10.57
CA ASP A 29 1.55 -1.58 11.54
C ASP A 29 2.43 -0.34 11.81
N HIS A 30 2.70 0.44 10.77
CA HIS A 30 3.50 1.66 10.84
C HIS A 30 2.66 2.95 10.96
N LYS A 31 1.38 2.84 11.37
CA LYS A 31 0.47 3.99 11.48
C LYS A 31 1.00 5.06 12.42
N ASP A 32 1.53 4.65 13.57
CA ASP A 32 2.11 5.55 14.57
C ASP A 32 3.31 6.32 14.02
N GLU A 33 4.11 5.70 13.13
CA GLU A 33 5.23 6.36 12.47
C GLU A 33 4.78 7.27 11.33
N LEU A 34 3.75 6.87 10.58
CA LEU A 34 3.19 7.64 9.48
C LEU A 34 2.41 8.87 9.94
N GLY A 35 1.78 8.83 11.12
CA GLY A 35 0.97 9.92 11.65
C GLY A 35 -0.04 10.43 10.61
N ASP A 36 0.01 11.73 10.31
CA ASP A 36 -0.86 12.36 9.30
C ASP A 36 -0.69 11.84 7.86
N GLN A 37 0.46 11.22 7.53
CA GLN A 37 0.66 10.63 6.20
C GLN A 37 -0.07 9.31 6.04
N TYR A 38 -0.42 8.62 7.13
CA TYR A 38 -1.10 7.33 7.09
C TYR A 38 -2.37 7.41 6.24
N ASP A 39 -3.18 8.43 6.46
CA ASP A 39 -4.46 8.61 5.77
C ASP A 39 -4.26 8.81 4.27
N LYS A 40 -3.26 9.62 3.87
CA LYS A 40 -2.90 9.84 2.45
C LYS A 40 -2.43 8.57 1.76
N VAL A 41 -1.61 7.78 2.46
CA VAL A 41 -1.05 6.55 1.91
C VAL A 41 -2.13 5.48 1.83
N LYS A 42 -3.01 5.40 2.84
CA LYS A 42 -4.19 4.52 2.84
C LYS A 42 -5.13 4.85 1.70
N ASP A 43 -5.42 6.12 1.47
CA ASP A 43 -6.28 6.56 0.36
C ASP A 43 -5.67 6.20 -1.00
N LEU A 44 -4.34 6.32 -1.15
CA LEU A 44 -3.62 5.88 -2.35
C LEU A 44 -3.71 4.36 -2.56
N ILE A 45 -3.49 3.57 -1.51
CA ILE A 45 -3.60 2.11 -1.56
C ILE A 45 -5.03 1.71 -1.90
N SER A 46 -6.03 2.26 -1.21
CA SER A 46 -7.43 2.00 -1.49
C SER A 46 -7.74 2.34 -2.93
N LYS A 47 -7.37 3.52 -3.44
CA LYS A 47 -7.56 3.88 -4.86
C LYS A 47 -6.92 2.90 -5.84
N ALA A 48 -5.77 2.33 -5.51
CA ALA A 48 -5.12 1.31 -6.33
C ALA A 48 -5.84 -0.05 -6.27
N ASP A 49 -6.43 -0.39 -5.12
CA ASP A 49 -7.27 -1.58 -4.91
C ASP A 49 -8.56 -1.52 -5.75
N ILE A 50 -9.34 -0.43 -5.59
CA ILE A 50 -10.58 -0.18 -6.36
C ILE A 50 -10.31 0.10 -7.84
N GLY A 51 -9.07 0.41 -8.22
CA GLY A 51 -8.67 0.72 -9.60
C GLY A 51 -8.55 -0.50 -10.53
N GLY A 52 -8.80 -1.72 -10.05
CA GLY A 52 -8.76 -2.93 -10.88
C GLY A 52 -7.35 -3.43 -11.21
N MET A 53 -6.32 -2.90 -10.55
CA MET A 53 -4.94 -3.41 -10.70
C MET A 53 -4.83 -4.82 -10.11
N LEU A 54 -5.53 -5.09 -9.00
CA LEU A 54 -5.61 -6.42 -8.39
C LEU A 54 -6.34 -7.44 -9.27
N ASP A 55 -7.48 -7.07 -9.85
CA ASP A 55 -8.24 -7.95 -10.74
C ASP A 55 -7.39 -8.39 -11.93
N LYS A 56 -6.56 -7.48 -12.46
CA LYS A 56 -5.66 -7.78 -13.58
C LYS A 56 -4.55 -8.74 -13.21
N VAL A 57 -3.96 -8.60 -12.02
CA VAL A 57 -2.91 -9.50 -11.52
C VAL A 57 -3.49 -10.86 -11.13
N LYS A 58 -4.65 -10.91 -10.45
CA LYS A 58 -5.36 -12.17 -10.15
C LYS A 58 -5.76 -12.93 -11.41
N ASN A 59 -6.23 -12.25 -12.46
CA ASN A 59 -6.54 -12.91 -13.73
C ASN A 59 -5.30 -13.40 -14.49
N PHE A 60 -4.12 -12.80 -14.25
CA PHE A 60 -2.86 -13.21 -14.88
C PHE A 60 -2.23 -14.44 -14.22
N PHE A 61 -2.50 -14.67 -12.93
CA PHE A 61 -2.05 -15.86 -12.19
C PHE A 61 -3.08 -17.01 -12.17
N LYS A 62 -4.23 -16.84 -12.82
CA LYS A 62 -5.28 -17.87 -12.93
C LYS A 62 -5.10 -18.76 -14.15
#